data_AF-A0A1V5RYY5-F1
#
_entry.id   AF-A0A1V5RYY5-F1
#
_cell.length_a   1.000
_cell.length_b   1.000
_cell.length_c   1.000
_cell.angle_alpha   90.00
_cell.angle_beta   90.00
_cell.angle_gamma   90.00
#
_symmetry.space_group_name_H-M   'P 1'
#
loop_
_entity.id
_entity.type
_entity.pdbx_description
1 polymer ?
#
loop_
_entity_poly.entity_id
_entity_poly.type
_entity_poly.pdbx_seq_one_letter_code
_entity_poly.pdbx_strand_id
1 'polypeptide(L)'
;MLSILKAKGIDNIVMRYMGTLSGGLDQQSISSARFLKMLGNKNDLTALTDYARVQNLEVFFDIDLISERKNTALTTFSGGETINEETSINSVLKAENNNSHAAPLKNLKNNVSAALSLLEDRNVSLVDVSERLYSDVSYGLTRQGAKEYINESCRAFGANRSIMLSEPALYLLKGAKYVSSLPISAGVAYDGNITAIPFLQIVLHGTIYYAGEPLNFSGDLEYSVLKCAEYGCMPSAVLMYRSVRADYITYYVTQSPKLAAIYEKMNAELSDLFAQRITGHTKVQEGVYCTEYGNTSLVYVNYTSSSVEINGLTLEAGDYMRVN
;
A
#
# COMPACT_ATOMS: atom_id res chain seq x y z
N MET A 1 16.69 -0.24 11.22
CA MET A 1 16.10 -1.09 10.18
C MET A 1 16.41 -0.56 8.77
N LEU A 2 16.02 0.68 8.42
CA LEU A 2 16.32 1.26 7.10
C LEU A 2 17.80 1.19 6.71
N SER A 3 18.72 1.52 7.62
CA SER A 3 20.16 1.38 7.40
C SER A 3 20.61 -0.05 7.09
N ILE A 4 19.99 -1.05 7.73
CA ILE A 4 20.29 -2.47 7.50
C ILE A 4 19.78 -2.91 6.13
N LEU A 5 18.60 -2.46 5.72
CA LEU A 5 18.04 -2.76 4.39
C LEU A 5 18.90 -2.15 3.28
N LYS A 6 19.34 -0.89 3.43
CA LYS A 6 20.30 -0.27 2.50
C LYS A 6 21.63 -1.02 2.44
N ALA A 7 22.18 -1.41 3.59
CA ALA A 7 23.42 -2.20 3.63
C ALA A 7 23.30 -3.58 2.95
N LYS A 8 22.07 -4.05 2.70
CA LYS A 8 21.76 -5.26 1.94
C LYS A 8 21.46 -5.01 0.46
N GLY A 9 21.66 -3.77 -0.03
CA GLY A 9 21.45 -3.39 -1.43
C GLY A 9 20.04 -2.89 -1.76
N ILE A 10 19.15 -2.69 -0.77
CA ILE A 10 17.82 -2.11 -1.02
C ILE A 10 17.92 -0.58 -0.92
N ASP A 11 18.14 0.07 -2.05
CA ASP A 11 18.51 1.49 -2.06
C ASP A 11 17.34 2.47 -2.21
N ASN A 12 16.24 2.03 -2.82
CA ASN A 12 15.02 2.82 -3.00
C ASN A 12 13.92 2.26 -2.08
N ILE A 13 13.66 2.95 -0.96
CA ILE A 13 12.69 2.52 0.05
C ILE A 13 11.63 3.60 0.26
N VAL A 14 10.37 3.19 0.10
CA VAL A 14 9.19 3.93 0.53
C VAL A 14 8.60 3.22 1.74
N MET A 15 8.75 3.80 2.92
CA MET A 15 8.32 3.20 4.18
C MET A 15 6.95 3.74 4.59
N ARG A 16 5.96 2.86 4.68
CA ARG A 16 4.71 3.09 5.41
C ARG A 16 4.91 2.71 6.88
N TYR A 17 4.92 3.69 7.78
CA TYR A 17 5.11 3.47 9.21
C TYR A 17 3.76 3.31 9.92
N MET A 18 3.38 2.04 10.08
CA MET A 18 2.12 1.61 10.67
C MET A 18 2.15 1.68 12.20
N GLY A 19 1.01 2.01 12.81
CA GLY A 19 0.79 1.89 14.25
C GLY A 19 1.63 2.82 15.12
N THR A 20 1.97 4.01 14.63
CA THR A 20 2.84 4.96 15.35
C THR A 20 2.12 5.78 16.42
N LEU A 21 0.80 5.92 16.28
CA LEU A 21 -0.03 6.71 17.17
C LEU A 21 -0.63 5.86 18.30
N SER A 22 -1.08 6.50 19.37
CA SER A 22 -1.74 5.86 20.50
C SER A 22 -2.91 5.01 20.02
N GLY A 23 -2.99 3.77 20.50
CA GLY A 23 -3.84 2.73 19.91
C GLY A 23 -3.05 1.74 19.04
N GLY A 24 -1.85 2.09 18.60
CA GLY A 24 -1.03 1.23 17.76
C GLY A 24 -1.70 1.04 16.39
N LEU A 25 -1.77 -0.21 15.93
CA LEU A 25 -2.52 -0.56 14.70
C LEU A 25 -4.03 -0.29 14.84
N ASP A 26 -4.51 -0.15 16.07
CA ASP A 26 -5.88 0.20 16.39
C ASP A 26 -5.96 1.67 16.84
N GLN A 27 -5.59 2.58 15.93
CA GLN A 27 -5.42 3.99 16.26
C GLN A 27 -6.62 4.57 17.05
N GLN A 28 -6.32 5.32 18.12
CA GLN A 28 -7.28 6.16 18.83
C GLN A 28 -7.68 7.37 17.99
N SER A 29 -8.85 7.97 18.26
CA SER A 29 -9.29 9.19 17.56
C SER A 29 -8.14 10.20 17.43
N ILE A 30 -7.87 10.65 16.20
CA ILE A 30 -6.73 11.52 15.88
C ILE A 30 -6.75 12.83 16.69
N SER A 31 -7.93 13.27 17.13
CA SER A 31 -8.11 14.45 17.99
C SER A 31 -7.45 14.33 19.37
N SER A 32 -7.27 13.11 19.88
CA SER A 32 -6.60 12.82 21.16
C SER A 32 -5.35 11.96 21.00
N ALA A 33 -5.01 11.60 19.76
CA ALA A 33 -3.90 10.73 19.46
C ALA A 33 -2.55 11.40 19.73
N ARG A 34 -1.57 10.59 20.11
CA ARG A 34 -0.18 10.99 20.32
C ARG A 34 0.75 9.90 19.84
N PHE A 35 1.97 10.25 19.44
CA PHE A 35 2.98 9.24 19.16
C PHE A 35 3.22 8.33 20.38
N LEU A 36 3.32 7.02 20.13
CA LEU A 36 3.61 6.05 21.16
C LEU A 36 5.02 6.25 21.71
N LYS A 37 5.12 6.59 23.00
CA LYS A 37 6.41 6.84 23.67
C LYS A 37 7.39 5.66 23.59
N MET A 38 6.88 4.44 23.47
CA MET A 38 7.71 3.23 23.31
C MET A 38 8.41 3.13 21.94
N LEU A 39 7.95 3.90 20.95
CA LEU A 39 8.57 3.98 19.62
C LEU A 39 9.58 5.12 19.52
N GLY A 40 9.80 5.86 20.61
CA GLY A 40 10.71 6.99 20.68
C GLY A 40 10.01 8.30 21.05
N ASN A 41 10.81 9.35 21.07
CA ASN A 41 10.37 10.72 21.30
C ASN A 41 10.37 11.53 19.98
N LYS A 42 10.02 12.83 20.06
CA LYS A 42 9.98 13.72 18.89
C LYS A 42 11.32 13.83 18.16
N ASN A 43 12.44 13.83 18.88
CA ASN A 43 13.77 13.89 18.28
C ASN A 43 14.11 12.59 17.55
N ASP A 44 13.72 11.43 18.10
CA ASP A 44 13.94 10.13 17.43
C ASP A 44 13.15 10.05 16.12
N LEU A 45 11.90 10.52 16.13
CA LEU A 45 11.07 10.60 14.92
C LEU A 45 11.64 11.57 13.89
N THR A 46 12.18 12.70 14.34
CA THR A 46 12.83 13.69 13.47
C THR A 46 14.11 13.12 12.87
N ALA A 47 14.93 12.42 13.66
CA ALA A 47 16.12 11.74 13.20
C ALA A 47 15.80 10.65 12.15
N LEU A 48 14.70 9.91 12.31
CA LEU A 48 14.23 8.95 11.31
C LEU A 48 13.88 9.65 9.99
N THR A 49 13.10 10.73 10.03
CA THR A 49 12.70 11.47 8.82
C THR A 49 13.87 12.17 8.15
N ASP A 50 14.81 12.71 8.93
CA ASP A 50 16.02 13.34 8.41
C ASP A 50 16.96 12.32 7.79
N TYR A 51 17.17 11.17 8.45
CA TYR A 51 17.92 10.06 7.87
C TYR A 51 17.30 9.63 6.53
N ALA A 52 15.97 9.44 6.49
CA ALA A 52 15.28 9.07 5.26
C ALA A 52 15.52 10.11 4.15
N ARG A 53 15.34 11.40 4.46
CA ARG A 53 15.55 12.50 3.51
C ARG A 53 16.97 12.53 2.96
N VAL A 54 17.99 12.40 3.82
CA VAL A 54 19.42 12.40 3.42
C VAL A 54 19.74 11.19 2.53
N GLN A 55 19.06 10.07 2.74
CA GLN A 55 19.26 8.83 1.98
C GLN A 55 18.33 8.70 0.76
N ASN A 56 17.59 9.76 0.39
CA ASN A 56 16.56 9.74 -0.67
C ASN A 56 15.48 8.66 -0.48
N LEU A 57 15.15 8.37 0.78
CA LEU A 57 14.05 7.49 1.17
C LEU A 57 12.83 8.33 1.60
N GLU A 58 11.65 7.72 1.58
CA GLU A 58 10.43 8.38 2.02
C GLU A 58 9.76 7.63 3.16
N VAL A 59 9.26 8.36 4.15
CA VAL A 59 8.56 7.78 5.32
C VAL A 59 7.18 8.43 5.41
N PHE A 60 6.14 7.60 5.39
CA PHE A 60 4.74 7.99 5.49
C PHE A 60 4.16 7.47 6.80
N PHE A 61 3.54 8.33 7.60
CA PHE A 61 2.92 7.92 8.86
C PHE A 61 1.45 7.60 8.63
N ASP A 62 1.02 6.40 9.04
CA ASP A 62 -0.38 6.00 8.97
C ASP A 62 -1.23 6.88 9.88
N ILE A 63 -2.36 7.35 9.33
CA ILE A 63 -3.42 7.98 10.11
C ILE A 63 -4.81 7.48 9.71
N ASP A 64 -5.64 7.38 10.73
CA ASP A 64 -7.09 7.26 10.63
C ASP A 64 -7.76 8.62 10.95
N LEU A 65 -8.67 9.06 10.09
CA LEU A 65 -9.39 10.33 10.20
C LEU A 65 -10.89 10.19 10.44
N ILE A 66 -11.47 9.05 10.05
CA ILE A 66 -12.89 8.74 10.05
C ILE A 66 -13.22 7.45 10.81
N SER A 67 -12.26 6.87 11.54
CA SER A 67 -12.48 5.74 12.45
C SER A 67 -12.40 6.20 13.91
N GLU A 68 -13.35 5.75 14.72
CA GLU A 68 -13.36 5.87 16.17
C GLU A 68 -13.45 4.48 16.81
N ARG A 69 -12.53 4.16 17.72
CA ARG A 69 -12.54 2.91 18.49
C ARG A 69 -12.82 3.23 19.96
N LYS A 70 -13.95 2.75 20.49
CA LYS A 70 -14.38 2.96 21.90
C LYS A 70 -14.54 1.63 22.63
N ASN A 71 -14.17 1.63 23.91
CA ASN A 71 -14.34 0.49 24.82
C ASN A 71 -15.61 0.58 25.69
N THR A 72 -16.62 1.41 25.36
CA THR A 72 -17.93 1.44 26.07
C THR A 72 -18.98 2.32 25.37
N ALA A 73 -20.23 1.84 25.46
CA ALA A 73 -21.53 2.50 25.26
C ALA A 73 -21.96 2.87 23.83
N LEU A 74 -22.91 2.06 23.32
CA LEU A 74 -23.76 2.32 22.14
C LEU A 74 -24.31 3.75 22.14
N THR A 75 -23.97 4.51 21.11
CA THR A 75 -24.90 5.48 20.53
C THR A 75 -25.40 4.87 19.23
N THR A 76 -26.70 4.71 19.12
CA THR A 76 -27.42 4.23 17.95
C THR A 76 -27.05 5.04 16.70
N PHE A 77 -26.07 4.54 15.94
CA PHE A 77 -25.90 4.88 14.55
C PHE A 77 -26.86 3.98 13.76
N SER A 78 -27.97 4.53 13.28
CA SER A 78 -28.84 3.85 12.31
C SER A 78 -28.15 3.83 10.93
N GLY A 79 -27.05 3.09 10.83
CA GLY A 79 -26.24 2.96 9.61
C GLY A 79 -24.80 2.46 9.79
N GLY A 80 -24.32 2.23 11.01
CA GLY A 80 -22.99 1.64 11.23
C GLY A 80 -23.13 0.16 11.56
N GLU A 81 -23.01 -0.73 10.57
CA GLU A 81 -22.68 -2.11 10.89
C GLU A 81 -21.37 -2.12 11.69
N THR A 82 -21.30 -2.94 12.74
CA THR A 82 -20.03 -3.34 13.31
C THR A 82 -19.26 -4.04 12.20
N ILE A 83 -18.27 -3.37 11.60
CA ILE A 83 -17.44 -3.98 10.57
C ILE A 83 -16.29 -4.67 11.30
N ASN A 84 -16.30 -6.00 11.30
CA ASN A 84 -15.15 -6.79 11.73
C ASN A 84 -14.00 -6.54 10.75
N GLU A 85 -12.96 -5.82 11.18
CA GLU A 85 -11.80 -5.49 10.36
C GLU A 85 -10.74 -6.60 10.43
N GLU A 86 -10.96 -7.68 9.69
CA GLU A 86 -9.89 -8.63 9.41
C GLU A 86 -9.17 -8.21 8.12
N THR A 87 -8.18 -7.32 8.24
CA THR A 87 -7.22 -7.12 7.14
C THR A 87 -6.26 -8.31 7.09
N SER A 88 -5.68 -8.61 5.92
CA SER A 88 -4.62 -9.64 5.79
C SER A 88 -3.45 -9.37 6.75
N ILE A 89 -3.18 -8.10 7.03
CA ILE A 89 -2.18 -7.66 8.00
C ILE A 89 -2.63 -8.01 9.43
N ASN A 90 -3.86 -7.68 9.83
CA ASN A 90 -4.38 -7.94 11.17
C ASN A 90 -4.51 -9.45 11.44
N SER A 91 -4.92 -10.24 10.45
CA SER A 91 -5.04 -11.69 10.57
C SER A 91 -3.68 -12.36 10.74
N VAL A 92 -2.67 -11.95 9.97
CA VAL A 92 -1.29 -12.45 10.10
C VAL A 92 -0.66 -12.00 11.42
N LEU A 93 -0.85 -10.73 11.81
CA LEU A 93 -0.34 -10.20 13.06
C LEU A 93 -1.12 -10.66 14.29
N LYS A 94 -2.28 -11.33 14.10
CA LYS A 94 -3.22 -11.75 15.15
C LYS A 94 -3.51 -10.60 16.13
N ALA A 95 -3.69 -9.40 15.60
CA ALA A 95 -4.17 -8.26 16.38
C ALA A 95 -5.59 -8.58 16.88
N GLU A 96 -5.92 -8.22 18.13
CA GLU A 96 -7.28 -8.44 18.63
C GLU A 96 -8.27 -7.63 17.78
N ASN A 97 -9.32 -8.29 17.27
CA ASN A 97 -10.39 -7.64 16.52
C ASN A 97 -11.13 -6.68 17.43
N ASN A 98 -10.70 -5.42 17.44
CA ASN A 98 -11.43 -4.35 18.09
C ASN A 98 -12.42 -3.74 17.10
N ASN A 99 -13.70 -3.81 17.43
CA ASN A 99 -14.77 -3.17 16.67
C ASN A 99 -14.43 -1.68 16.49
N SER A 100 -14.21 -1.27 15.24
CA SER A 100 -14.10 0.13 14.88
C SER A 100 -15.46 0.63 14.40
N HIS A 101 -15.74 1.91 14.66
CA HIS A 101 -16.94 2.56 14.17
C HIS A 101 -16.57 3.74 13.29
N ALA A 102 -17.38 3.96 12.26
CA ALA A 102 -17.30 5.16 11.44
C ALA A 102 -17.56 6.41 12.29
N ALA A 103 -16.58 7.31 12.36
CA ALA A 103 -16.72 8.61 12.99
C ALA A 103 -17.68 9.49 12.17
N PRO A 104 -18.49 10.35 12.81
CA PRO A 104 -19.28 11.34 12.10
C PRO A 104 -18.42 12.24 11.21
N LEU A 105 -18.75 12.39 9.92
CA LEU A 105 -17.98 13.19 8.97
C LEU A 105 -17.94 14.68 9.34
N LYS A 106 -18.90 15.16 10.15
CA LYS A 106 -18.84 16.51 10.73
C LYS A 106 -17.52 16.80 11.48
N ASN A 107 -16.86 15.77 12.02
CA ASN A 107 -15.59 15.90 12.74
C ASN A 107 -14.36 15.91 11.82
N LEU A 108 -14.50 15.57 10.53
CA LEU A 108 -13.37 15.36 9.62
C LEU A 108 -12.43 16.56 9.53
N LYS A 109 -12.95 17.79 9.43
CA LYS A 109 -12.12 19.00 9.36
C LYS A 109 -11.28 19.21 10.63
N ASN A 110 -11.85 18.91 11.79
CA ASN A 110 -11.14 18.96 13.06
C ASN A 110 -10.08 17.85 13.14
N ASN A 111 -10.42 16.65 12.67
CA ASN A 111 -9.50 15.50 12.62
C ASN A 111 -8.32 15.76 11.69
N VAL A 112 -8.56 16.33 10.50
CA VAL A 112 -7.51 16.79 9.58
C VAL A 112 -6.64 17.84 10.26
N SER A 113 -7.22 18.84 10.92
CA SER A 113 -6.45 19.89 11.62
C SER A 113 -5.58 19.31 12.75
N ALA A 114 -6.12 18.35 13.51
CA ALA A 114 -5.38 17.65 14.56
C ALA A 114 -4.21 16.84 13.96
N ALA A 115 -4.44 16.10 12.88
CA ALA A 115 -3.40 15.36 12.17
C ALA A 115 -2.29 16.27 11.64
N LEU A 116 -2.64 17.41 11.03
CA LEU A 116 -1.69 18.40 10.52
C LEU A 116 -0.81 18.96 11.64
N SER A 117 -1.40 19.25 12.80
CA SER A 117 -0.68 19.72 13.99
C SER A 117 0.25 18.64 14.55
N LEU A 118 -0.24 17.40 14.65
CA LEU A 118 0.51 16.27 15.22
C LEU A 118 1.69 15.83 14.34
N LEU A 119 1.50 15.78 13.03
CA LEU A 119 2.50 15.30 12.07
C LEU A 119 3.47 16.39 11.60
N GLU A 120 3.11 17.67 11.77
CA GLU A 120 3.87 18.81 11.23
C GLU A 120 4.06 18.66 9.70
N ASP A 121 5.28 18.66 9.19
CA ASP A 121 5.63 18.56 7.77
C ASP A 121 5.81 17.11 7.27
N ARG A 122 5.64 16.10 8.14
CA ARG A 122 5.88 14.69 7.79
C ARG A 122 4.86 14.18 6.78
N ASN A 123 5.28 13.31 5.86
CA ASN A 123 4.39 12.66 4.89
C ASN A 123 3.38 11.74 5.58
N VAL A 124 2.22 11.56 4.95
CA VAL A 124 1.07 10.89 5.55
C VAL A 124 0.55 9.76 4.68
N SER A 125 0.23 8.64 5.30
CA SER A 125 -0.52 7.54 4.70
C SER A 125 -1.96 7.62 5.22
N LEU A 126 -2.88 7.92 4.32
CA LEU A 126 -4.31 8.02 4.63
C LEU A 126 -4.90 6.60 4.57
N VAL A 127 -5.25 6.05 5.73
CA VAL A 127 -5.65 4.64 5.84
C VAL A 127 -7.15 4.50 5.72
N ASP A 128 -7.90 4.86 6.77
CA ASP A 128 -9.35 4.62 6.80
C ASP A 128 -10.16 5.33 5.71
N VAL A 129 -9.81 6.56 5.33
CA VAL A 129 -10.45 7.30 4.23
C VAL A 129 -10.12 6.72 2.86
N SER A 130 -9.12 5.84 2.75
CA SER A 130 -8.81 5.10 1.53
C SER A 130 -9.57 3.78 1.45
N GLU A 131 -9.92 3.20 2.60
CA GLU A 131 -10.61 1.93 2.73
C GLU A 131 -12.14 2.07 2.80
N ARG A 132 -12.63 3.20 3.33
CA ARG A 132 -14.04 3.38 3.70
C ARG A 132 -14.65 4.59 3.01
N LEU A 133 -15.84 4.37 2.44
CA LEU A 133 -16.69 5.44 1.93
C LEU A 133 -18.16 5.10 2.16
N TYR A 134 -18.82 5.88 3.00
CA TYR A 134 -20.21 5.69 3.44
C TYR A 134 -21.04 6.98 3.34
N SER A 135 -22.36 6.84 3.43
CA SER A 135 -23.27 7.98 3.63
C SER A 135 -23.33 8.34 5.12
N ASP A 136 -23.25 9.62 5.47
CA ASP A 136 -23.47 10.10 6.83
C ASP A 136 -24.78 10.87 6.92
N VAL A 137 -25.87 10.13 7.14
CA VAL A 137 -27.23 10.69 7.24
C VAL A 137 -27.35 11.64 8.44
N SER A 138 -26.59 11.39 9.52
CA SER A 138 -26.61 12.26 10.71
C SER A 138 -26.05 13.65 10.43
N TYR A 139 -25.21 13.76 9.40
CA TYR A 139 -24.65 15.01 8.89
C TYR A 139 -25.25 15.44 7.54
N GLY A 140 -26.31 14.76 7.09
CA GLY A 140 -27.01 15.08 5.84
C GLY A 140 -26.21 14.78 4.56
N LEU A 141 -25.18 13.93 4.62
CA LEU A 141 -24.35 13.58 3.47
C LEU A 141 -24.77 12.26 2.83
N THR A 142 -25.07 12.30 1.54
CA THR A 142 -25.09 11.09 0.69
C THR A 142 -23.66 10.55 0.52
N ARG A 143 -23.52 9.30 0.07
CA ARG A 143 -22.20 8.73 -0.25
C ARG A 143 -21.41 9.57 -1.27
N GLN A 144 -22.08 10.19 -2.24
CA GLN A 144 -21.44 11.10 -3.18
C GLN A 144 -20.97 12.39 -2.49
N GLY A 145 -21.81 12.98 -1.64
CA GLY A 145 -21.43 14.15 -0.83
C GLY A 145 -20.27 13.86 0.12
N ALA A 146 -20.26 12.68 0.74
CA ALA A 146 -19.15 12.21 1.57
C ALA A 146 -17.84 12.09 0.77
N LYS A 147 -17.88 11.53 -0.44
CA LYS A 147 -16.73 11.42 -1.34
C LYS A 147 -16.12 12.79 -1.65
N GLU A 148 -16.96 13.76 -1.99
CA GLU A 148 -16.53 15.13 -2.30
C GLU A 148 -15.95 15.82 -1.05
N TYR A 149 -16.64 15.69 0.08
CA TYR A 149 -16.23 16.28 1.35
C TYR A 149 -14.92 15.69 1.90
N ILE A 150 -14.71 14.37 1.78
CA ILE A 150 -13.46 13.71 2.15
C ILE A 150 -12.33 14.17 1.23
N ASN A 151 -12.54 14.19 -0.08
CA ASN A 151 -11.54 14.65 -1.05
C ASN A 151 -11.13 16.10 -0.77
N GLU A 152 -12.10 17.00 -0.59
CA GLU A 152 -11.81 18.40 -0.27
C GLU A 152 -11.02 18.54 1.04
N SER A 153 -11.43 17.83 2.09
CA SER A 153 -10.78 17.88 3.40
C SER A 153 -9.34 17.36 3.33
N CYS A 154 -9.08 16.29 2.60
CA CYS A 154 -7.75 15.68 2.48
C CYS A 154 -6.77 16.51 1.63
N ARG A 155 -7.24 17.45 0.79
CA ARG A 155 -6.34 18.36 0.04
C ARG A 155 -5.46 19.20 0.94
N ALA A 156 -5.88 19.47 2.18
CA ALA A 156 -5.07 20.18 3.16
C ALA A 156 -3.73 19.47 3.46
N PHE A 157 -3.65 18.15 3.24
CA PHE A 157 -2.39 17.44 3.38
C PHE A 157 -1.41 17.75 2.24
N GLY A 158 -1.86 18.04 1.03
CA GLY A 158 -0.98 18.17 -0.15
C GLY A 158 -0.15 19.46 -0.22
N ALA A 159 -0.25 20.37 0.75
CA ALA A 159 0.43 21.67 0.68
C ALA A 159 1.96 21.59 0.85
N ASN A 160 2.46 20.78 1.78
CA ASN A 160 3.88 20.73 2.17
C ASN A 160 4.41 19.30 2.42
N ARG A 161 3.68 18.28 1.97
CA ARG A 161 4.01 16.87 2.20
C ARG A 161 3.41 16.00 1.11
N SER A 162 3.96 14.80 0.97
CA SER A 162 3.41 13.77 0.09
C SER A 162 2.33 12.95 0.81
N ILE A 163 1.38 12.45 0.02
CA ILE A 163 0.29 11.59 0.48
C ILE A 163 0.48 10.19 -0.11
N MET A 164 0.33 9.18 0.74
CA MET A 164 0.14 7.79 0.35
C MET A 164 -1.30 7.39 0.68
N LEU A 165 -1.90 6.55 -0.16
CA LEU A 165 -3.18 5.89 0.15
C LEU A 165 -2.88 4.43 0.52
N SER A 166 -3.52 3.90 1.56
CA SER A 166 -3.37 2.48 1.89
C SER A 166 -3.92 1.60 0.76
N GLU A 167 -5.10 1.97 0.24
CA GLU A 167 -5.91 1.28 -0.78
C GLU A 167 -6.25 2.22 -1.97
N PRO A 168 -6.73 1.72 -3.13
CA PRO A 168 -6.94 2.52 -4.34
C PRO A 168 -8.23 3.34 -4.30
N ALA A 169 -8.36 4.26 -3.34
CA ALA A 169 -9.44 5.23 -3.30
C ALA A 169 -9.35 6.22 -4.47
N LEU A 170 -9.98 5.88 -5.59
CA LEU A 170 -9.90 6.62 -6.85
C LEU A 170 -10.24 8.12 -6.71
N TYR A 171 -11.09 8.48 -5.75
CA TYR A 171 -11.47 9.87 -5.48
C TYR A 171 -10.40 10.70 -4.76
N LEU A 172 -9.34 10.08 -4.23
CA LEU A 172 -8.20 10.73 -3.57
C LEU A 172 -6.93 10.75 -4.42
N LEU A 173 -6.88 9.98 -5.52
CA LEU A 173 -5.67 9.77 -6.32
C LEU A 173 -4.99 11.06 -6.79
N LYS A 174 -5.75 12.11 -7.11
CA LYS A 174 -5.20 13.37 -7.61
C LYS A 174 -4.20 14.02 -6.64
N GLY A 175 -4.35 13.80 -5.33
CA GLY A 175 -3.45 14.33 -4.31
C GLY A 175 -2.39 13.33 -3.84
N ALA A 176 -2.45 12.08 -4.30
CA ALA A 176 -1.60 10.99 -3.83
C ALA A 176 -0.38 10.78 -4.72
N LYS A 177 0.74 10.43 -4.08
CA LYS A 177 1.98 10.02 -4.75
C LYS A 177 2.11 8.50 -4.82
N TYR A 178 1.62 7.80 -3.78
CA TYR A 178 1.71 6.35 -3.65
C TYR A 178 0.36 5.69 -3.33
N VAL A 179 0.15 4.47 -3.83
CA VAL A 179 -0.86 3.52 -3.32
C VAL A 179 -0.12 2.29 -2.79
N SER A 180 -0.27 1.97 -1.51
CA SER A 180 0.54 0.90 -0.88
C SER A 180 0.05 -0.51 -1.14
N SER A 181 -1.25 -0.67 -1.43
CA SER A 181 -1.93 -1.93 -1.66
C SER A 181 -2.89 -1.75 -2.82
N LEU A 182 -2.40 -1.95 -4.04
CA LEU A 182 -3.24 -2.01 -5.23
C LEU A 182 -3.57 -3.49 -5.50
N PRO A 183 -4.84 -3.88 -5.68
CA PRO A 183 -5.19 -5.26 -5.98
C PRO A 183 -4.49 -5.77 -7.24
N ILE A 184 -3.80 -6.89 -7.11
CA ILE A 184 -3.07 -7.58 -8.21
C ILE A 184 -3.71 -8.92 -8.60
N SER A 185 -4.82 -9.27 -7.95
CA SER A 185 -5.63 -10.45 -8.22
C SER A 185 -7.06 -10.04 -8.55
N ALA A 186 -7.77 -10.89 -9.28
CA ALA A 186 -9.20 -10.70 -9.50
C ALA A 186 -9.97 -11.20 -8.26
N GLY A 187 -10.99 -10.45 -7.84
CA GLY A 187 -11.93 -10.88 -6.79
C GLY A 187 -12.88 -12.00 -7.22
N VAL A 188 -12.78 -12.48 -8.46
CA VAL A 188 -13.54 -13.61 -9.00
C VAL A 188 -12.58 -14.71 -9.43
N ALA A 189 -12.99 -15.96 -9.23
CA ALA A 189 -12.22 -17.10 -9.69
C ALA A 189 -12.13 -17.09 -11.23
N TYR A 190 -10.96 -17.44 -11.75
CA TYR A 190 -10.78 -17.72 -13.17
C TYR A 190 -11.60 -18.96 -13.52
N ASP A 191 -12.55 -18.83 -14.44
CA ASP A 191 -13.45 -19.94 -14.83
C ASP A 191 -13.38 -20.27 -16.33
N GLY A 192 -12.27 -19.94 -16.98
CA GLY A 192 -12.06 -20.14 -18.42
C GLY A 192 -12.80 -19.14 -19.31
N ASN A 193 -13.85 -18.49 -18.80
CA ASN A 193 -14.58 -17.40 -19.47
C ASN A 193 -14.13 -16.02 -18.97
N ILE A 194 -13.54 -15.97 -17.78
CA ILE A 194 -13.03 -14.75 -17.15
C ILE A 194 -11.51 -14.80 -17.08
N THR A 195 -10.86 -13.75 -17.60
CA THR A 195 -9.41 -13.52 -17.45
C THR A 195 -9.18 -12.18 -16.77
N ALA A 196 -8.39 -12.17 -15.70
CA ALA A 196 -7.96 -10.94 -15.05
C ALA A 196 -7.01 -10.16 -15.96
N ILE A 197 -7.19 -8.85 -16.03
CA ILE A 197 -6.29 -7.92 -16.71
C ILE A 197 -5.82 -6.84 -15.71
N PRO A 198 -4.64 -6.24 -15.90
CA PRO A 198 -4.11 -5.16 -15.07
C PRO A 198 -4.83 -3.82 -15.33
N PHE A 199 -6.17 -3.78 -15.30
CA PHE A 199 -6.92 -2.59 -15.72
C PHE A 199 -6.56 -1.33 -14.91
N LEU A 200 -6.55 -1.42 -13.57
CA LEU A 200 -6.19 -0.27 -12.74
C LEU A 200 -4.74 0.14 -12.96
N GLN A 201 -3.84 -0.83 -13.10
CA GLN A 201 -2.44 -0.61 -13.37
C GLN A 201 -2.22 0.10 -14.71
N ILE A 202 -2.91 -0.32 -15.78
CA ILE A 202 -2.92 0.36 -17.08
C ILE A 202 -3.32 1.84 -16.93
N VAL A 203 -4.34 2.12 -16.12
CA VAL A 203 -4.82 3.50 -15.89
C VAL A 203 -3.85 4.33 -15.04
N LEU A 204 -3.14 3.72 -14.08
CA LEU A 204 -2.37 4.43 -13.05
C LEU A 204 -0.86 4.50 -13.30
N HIS A 205 -0.28 3.55 -14.03
CA HIS A 205 1.16 3.45 -14.18
C HIS A 205 1.74 4.66 -14.93
N GLY A 206 2.80 5.25 -14.40
CA GLY A 206 3.39 6.51 -14.86
C GLY A 206 2.71 7.79 -14.35
N THR A 207 1.67 7.71 -13.51
CA THR A 207 1.08 8.87 -12.80
C THR A 207 1.22 8.73 -11.31
N ILE A 208 0.98 7.54 -10.79
CA ILE A 208 1.01 7.23 -9.35
C ILE A 208 1.85 5.97 -9.20
N TYR A 209 2.76 6.00 -8.22
CA TYR A 209 3.54 4.82 -7.88
C TYR A 209 2.69 3.88 -7.03
N TYR A 210 2.79 2.58 -7.23
CA TYR A 210 2.01 1.63 -6.45
C TYR A 210 2.76 0.34 -6.19
N ALA A 211 2.40 -0.28 -5.08
CA ALA A 211 2.76 -1.65 -4.79
C ALA A 211 1.51 -2.54 -4.77
N GLY A 212 1.72 -3.85 -4.93
CA GLY A 212 0.70 -4.86 -4.65
C GLY A 212 0.63 -5.21 -3.16
N GLU A 213 -0.14 -6.24 -2.86
CA GLU A 213 -0.19 -6.84 -1.53
C GLU A 213 1.21 -7.27 -1.03
N PRO A 214 1.48 -7.24 0.29
CA PRO A 214 2.77 -7.62 0.84
C PRO A 214 3.21 -9.04 0.44
N LEU A 215 4.35 -9.14 -0.23
CA LEU A 215 4.90 -10.39 -0.76
C LEU A 215 5.14 -11.45 0.32
N ASN A 216 5.49 -11.02 1.54
CA ASN A 216 5.73 -11.93 2.64
C ASN A 216 4.45 -12.56 3.22
N PHE A 217 3.26 -12.12 2.81
CA PHE A 217 1.98 -12.77 3.14
C PHE A 217 1.45 -13.66 2.02
N SER A 218 2.14 -13.70 0.88
CA SER A 218 1.71 -14.52 -0.23
C SER A 218 1.84 -16.02 0.06
N GLY A 219 0.83 -16.78 -0.34
CA GLY A 219 0.90 -18.25 -0.36
C GLY A 219 1.82 -18.80 -1.46
N ASP A 220 2.05 -18.03 -2.52
CA ASP A 220 2.98 -18.33 -3.60
C ASP A 220 3.77 -17.06 -3.95
N LEU A 221 4.96 -16.96 -3.36
CA LEU A 221 5.80 -15.79 -3.55
C LEU A 221 6.29 -15.65 -5.00
N GLU A 222 6.68 -16.75 -5.63
CA GLU A 222 7.23 -16.71 -6.99
C GLU A 222 6.17 -16.17 -7.94
N TYR A 223 4.95 -16.70 -7.87
CA TYR A 223 3.80 -16.18 -8.60
C TYR A 223 3.55 -14.68 -8.33
N SER A 224 3.67 -14.25 -7.07
CA SER A 224 3.41 -12.85 -6.69
C SER A 224 4.49 -11.90 -7.19
N VAL A 225 5.75 -12.32 -7.23
CA VAL A 225 6.85 -11.56 -7.84
C VAL A 225 6.65 -11.44 -9.34
N LEU A 226 6.26 -12.53 -10.02
CA LEU A 226 5.90 -12.50 -11.44
C LEU A 226 4.73 -11.55 -11.70
N LYS A 227 3.71 -11.54 -10.83
CA LYS A 227 2.61 -10.58 -10.91
C LYS A 227 3.09 -9.14 -10.73
N CYS A 228 4.03 -8.87 -9.84
CA CYS A 228 4.62 -7.53 -9.74
C CYS A 228 5.30 -7.11 -11.05
N ALA A 229 6.07 -7.99 -11.69
CA ALA A 229 6.70 -7.72 -12.98
C ALA A 229 5.68 -7.48 -14.10
N GLU A 230 4.65 -8.34 -14.19
CA GLU A 230 3.58 -8.22 -15.19
C GLU A 230 2.80 -6.90 -15.02
N TYR A 231 2.43 -6.54 -13.79
CA TYR A 231 1.50 -5.45 -13.50
C TYR A 231 2.21 -4.12 -13.19
N GLY A 232 3.54 -4.07 -13.29
CA GLY A 232 4.34 -2.87 -13.01
C GLY A 232 4.29 -2.45 -11.54
N CYS A 233 4.08 -3.40 -10.62
CA CYS A 233 4.01 -3.11 -9.19
C CYS A 233 5.41 -3.07 -8.58
N MET A 234 5.62 -2.16 -7.63
CA MET A 234 6.76 -2.24 -6.72
C MET A 234 6.58 -3.45 -5.78
N PRO A 235 7.64 -4.23 -5.49
CA PRO A 235 7.57 -5.26 -4.46
C PRO A 235 7.39 -4.63 -3.08
N SER A 236 6.44 -5.13 -2.28
CA SER A 236 6.18 -4.66 -0.92
C SER A 236 6.30 -5.79 0.10
N ALA A 237 6.55 -5.44 1.36
CA ALA A 237 6.55 -6.38 2.47
C ALA A 237 6.24 -5.65 3.79
N VAL A 238 5.62 -6.36 4.74
CA VAL A 238 5.42 -5.87 6.10
C VAL A 238 6.52 -6.39 7.00
N LEU A 239 7.28 -5.47 7.61
CA LEU A 239 8.45 -5.80 8.43
C LEU A 239 8.29 -5.33 9.88
N MET A 240 8.75 -6.15 10.81
CA MET A 240 8.85 -5.84 12.23
C MET A 240 10.31 -5.95 12.70
N TYR A 241 10.76 -4.98 13.48
CA TYR A 241 12.10 -5.00 14.07
C TYR A 241 12.24 -6.07 15.15
N ARG A 242 11.18 -6.32 15.93
CA ARG A 242 11.13 -7.34 16.96
C ARG A 242 9.88 -8.19 16.73
N SER A 243 10.07 -9.49 16.56
CA SER A 243 8.96 -10.44 16.49
C SER A 243 8.20 -10.43 17.81
N VAL A 244 6.88 -10.26 17.75
CA VAL A 244 6.01 -10.32 18.95
C VAL A 244 5.60 -11.77 19.25
N ARG A 245 5.72 -12.65 18.26
CA ARG A 245 5.48 -14.10 18.34
C ARG A 245 6.61 -14.76 17.55
N ALA A 246 6.81 -16.08 17.64
CA ALA A 246 7.89 -16.76 16.91
C ALA A 246 7.62 -16.87 15.39
N ASP A 247 7.06 -15.83 14.78
CA ASP A 247 6.61 -15.76 13.40
C ASP A 247 7.67 -15.09 12.51
N TYR A 248 8.37 -15.91 11.72
CA TYR A 248 9.41 -15.44 10.80
C TYR A 248 8.89 -14.63 9.60
N ILE A 249 7.57 -14.54 9.45
CA ILE A 249 6.90 -13.97 8.27
C ILE A 249 7.13 -12.46 8.16
N THR A 250 7.11 -11.73 9.28
CA THR A 250 7.32 -10.27 9.30
C THR A 250 8.67 -9.88 9.88
N TYR A 251 9.43 -10.81 10.47
CA TYR A 251 10.69 -10.45 11.12
C TYR A 251 11.74 -10.00 10.11
N TYR A 252 12.25 -8.78 10.26
CA TYR A 252 13.10 -8.15 9.24
C TYR A 252 14.40 -8.93 8.96
N VAL A 253 14.97 -9.60 9.98
CA VAL A 253 16.22 -10.36 9.80
C VAL A 253 16.02 -11.53 8.86
N THR A 254 14.90 -12.24 8.96
CA THR A 254 14.61 -13.39 8.10
C THR A 254 14.09 -12.99 6.74
N GLN A 255 13.35 -11.88 6.64
CA GLN A 255 12.78 -11.42 5.36
C GLN A 255 13.78 -10.65 4.50
N SER A 256 14.69 -9.87 5.11
CA SER A 256 15.54 -8.94 4.36
C SER A 256 16.45 -9.56 3.28
N PRO A 257 17.05 -10.77 3.45
CA PRO A 257 17.83 -11.37 2.36
C PRO A 257 16.98 -11.70 1.14
N LYS A 258 15.76 -12.23 1.36
CA LYS A 258 14.82 -12.59 0.29
C LYS A 258 14.33 -11.35 -0.45
N LEU A 259 13.97 -10.30 0.30
CA LEU A 259 13.54 -9.03 -0.28
C LEU A 259 14.65 -8.33 -1.04
N ALA A 260 15.90 -8.42 -0.58
CA ALA A 260 17.05 -7.85 -1.29
C ALA A 260 17.24 -8.52 -2.66
N ALA A 261 17.15 -9.85 -2.75
CA ALA A 261 17.26 -10.56 -4.03
C ALA A 261 16.14 -10.20 -5.01
N ILE A 262 14.90 -10.10 -4.53
CA ILE A 262 13.75 -9.66 -5.36
C ILE A 262 13.95 -8.23 -5.84
N TYR A 263 14.31 -7.33 -4.92
CA TYR A 263 14.56 -5.93 -5.24
C TYR A 263 15.68 -5.79 -6.27
N GLU A 264 16.81 -6.47 -6.09
CA GLU A 264 17.97 -6.37 -6.97
C GLU A 264 17.60 -6.75 -8.41
N LYS A 265 16.94 -7.90 -8.59
CA LYS A 265 16.51 -8.35 -9.92
C LYS A 265 15.51 -7.38 -10.56
N MET A 266 14.43 -7.06 -9.85
CA MET A 266 13.38 -6.18 -10.39
C MET A 266 13.91 -4.76 -10.67
N ASN A 267 14.75 -4.23 -9.80
CA ASN A 267 15.31 -2.89 -9.97
C ASN A 267 16.30 -2.86 -11.16
N ALA A 268 17.10 -3.90 -11.35
CA ALA A 268 18.01 -3.99 -12.50
C ALA A 268 17.24 -4.04 -13.84
N GLU A 269 16.12 -4.75 -13.89
CA GLU A 269 15.40 -4.99 -15.15
C GLU A 269 14.28 -3.97 -15.44
N LEU A 270 13.63 -3.42 -14.41
CA LEU A 270 12.35 -2.72 -14.54
C LEU A 270 12.34 -1.28 -13.98
N SER A 271 13.41 -0.81 -13.33
CA SER A 271 13.36 0.45 -12.55
C SER A 271 13.02 1.72 -13.38
N ASP A 272 13.49 1.82 -14.61
CA ASP A 272 13.20 2.91 -15.53
C ASP A 272 11.79 2.84 -16.13
N LEU A 273 11.11 1.70 -16.02
CA LEU A 273 9.75 1.53 -16.51
C LEU A 273 8.72 2.19 -15.59
N PHE A 274 8.97 2.29 -14.28
CA PHE A 274 7.99 2.79 -13.28
C PHE A 274 7.42 4.20 -13.57
N ALA A 275 8.14 5.02 -14.34
CA ALA A 275 7.66 6.34 -14.76
C ALA A 275 6.91 6.35 -16.10
N GLN A 276 6.94 5.24 -16.84
CA GLN A 276 6.33 5.11 -18.16
C GLN A 276 4.86 4.69 -18.07
N ARG A 277 4.07 5.00 -19.10
CA ARG A 277 2.70 4.48 -19.22
C ARG A 277 2.75 3.02 -19.63
N ILE A 278 1.90 2.19 -19.03
CA ILE A 278 1.54 0.92 -19.66
C ILE A 278 0.63 1.25 -20.85
N THR A 279 1.04 0.82 -22.05
CA THR A 279 0.34 1.11 -23.32
C THR A 279 -0.38 -0.12 -23.89
N GLY A 280 -0.05 -1.31 -23.40
CA GLY A 280 -0.65 -2.56 -23.83
C GLY A 280 -0.47 -3.68 -22.80
N HIS A 281 -1.40 -4.63 -22.82
CA HIS A 281 -1.29 -5.90 -22.09
C HIS A 281 -1.91 -7.00 -22.96
N THR A 282 -1.15 -8.05 -23.22
CA THR A 282 -1.55 -9.11 -24.14
C THR A 282 -1.28 -10.48 -23.54
N LYS A 283 -2.25 -11.38 -23.61
CA LYS A 283 -2.02 -12.82 -23.40
C LYS A 283 -1.37 -13.38 -24.66
N VAL A 284 -0.07 -13.67 -24.58
CA VAL A 284 0.72 -14.19 -25.71
C VAL A 284 0.32 -15.64 -26.00
N GLN A 285 0.19 -16.43 -24.95
CA GLN A 285 -0.34 -17.80 -24.97
C GLN A 285 -0.85 -18.15 -23.56
N GLU A 286 -1.34 -19.38 -23.36
CA GLU A 286 -1.75 -19.82 -22.02
C GLU A 286 -0.58 -19.72 -21.02
N GLY A 287 -0.81 -19.05 -19.89
CA GLY A 287 0.22 -18.82 -18.87
C GLY A 287 1.35 -17.85 -19.24
N VAL A 288 1.31 -17.19 -20.41
CA VAL A 288 2.35 -16.23 -20.82
C VAL A 288 1.73 -14.90 -21.23
N TYR A 289 2.20 -13.83 -20.61
CA TYR A 289 1.66 -12.49 -20.78
C TYR A 289 2.76 -11.50 -21.16
N CYS A 290 2.37 -10.41 -21.83
CA CYS A 290 3.24 -9.31 -22.20
C CYS A 290 2.62 -7.99 -21.76
N THR A 291 3.41 -7.14 -21.09
CA THR A 291 3.05 -5.77 -20.74
C THR A 291 3.95 -4.80 -21.50
N GLU A 292 3.34 -3.83 -22.17
CA GLU A 292 4.03 -2.84 -23.00
C GLU A 292 4.14 -1.51 -22.28
N TYR A 293 5.33 -0.89 -22.30
CA TYR A 293 5.61 0.39 -21.68
C TYR A 293 6.09 1.39 -22.73
N GLY A 294 5.50 2.58 -22.72
CA GLY A 294 5.94 3.72 -23.54
C GLY A 294 6.00 3.45 -25.05
N ASN A 295 5.34 2.38 -25.54
CA ASN A 295 5.44 1.83 -26.89
C ASN A 295 6.83 1.32 -27.33
N THR A 296 7.74 1.03 -26.40
CA THR A 296 9.12 0.62 -26.74
C THR A 296 9.64 -0.55 -25.91
N SER A 297 9.28 -0.65 -24.63
CA SER A 297 9.70 -1.77 -23.77
C SER A 297 8.58 -2.78 -23.60
N LEU A 298 8.91 -4.06 -23.72
CA LEU A 298 8.02 -5.20 -23.50
C LEU A 298 8.52 -5.98 -22.28
N VAL A 299 7.61 -6.36 -21.39
CA VAL A 299 7.90 -7.27 -20.28
C VAL A 299 7.07 -8.52 -20.45
N TYR A 300 7.74 -9.62 -20.80
CA TYR A 300 7.13 -10.93 -20.89
C TYR A 300 7.21 -11.65 -19.54
N VAL A 301 6.16 -12.37 -19.18
CA VAL A 301 6.07 -13.13 -17.92
C VAL A 301 5.54 -14.53 -18.22
N ASN A 302 6.24 -15.55 -17.76
CA ASN A 302 5.90 -16.97 -17.95
C ASN A 302 5.53 -17.62 -16.62
N TYR A 303 4.24 -17.89 -16.43
CA TYR A 303 3.69 -18.60 -15.27
C TYR A 303 3.68 -20.12 -15.44
N THR A 304 4.12 -20.65 -16.58
CA THR A 304 4.09 -22.09 -16.83
C THR A 304 5.29 -22.80 -16.21
N SER A 305 5.23 -24.12 -16.13
CA SER A 305 6.30 -24.98 -15.60
C SER A 305 7.36 -25.35 -16.65
N SER A 306 7.32 -24.74 -17.83
CA SER A 306 8.23 -25.00 -18.95
C SER A 306 8.73 -23.71 -19.58
N SER A 307 9.95 -23.71 -20.11
CA SER A 307 10.45 -22.60 -20.92
C SER A 307 9.58 -22.40 -22.18
N VAL A 308 9.48 -21.16 -22.64
CA VAL A 308 8.74 -20.79 -23.86
C VAL A 308 9.63 -19.98 -24.80
N GLU A 309 9.43 -20.13 -26.11
CA GLU A 309 10.14 -19.36 -27.14
C GLU A 309 9.28 -18.18 -27.59
N ILE A 310 9.82 -16.97 -27.47
CA ILE A 310 9.16 -15.73 -27.87
C ILE A 310 10.11 -14.98 -28.80
N ASN A 311 9.76 -14.88 -30.09
CA ASN A 311 10.58 -14.19 -31.10
C ASN A 311 12.04 -14.67 -31.18
N GLY A 312 12.29 -15.96 -30.93
CA GLY A 312 13.64 -16.56 -30.92
C GLY A 312 14.44 -16.32 -29.63
N LEU A 313 13.78 -15.82 -28.57
CA LEU A 313 14.31 -15.71 -27.22
C LEU A 313 13.65 -16.75 -26.32
N THR A 314 14.45 -17.47 -25.54
CA THR A 314 13.97 -18.40 -24.52
C THR A 314 13.61 -17.64 -23.24
N LEU A 315 12.35 -17.76 -22.80
CA LEU A 315 11.88 -17.31 -21.49
C LEU A 315 11.68 -18.54 -20.59
N GLU A 316 12.47 -18.62 -19.52
CA GLU A 316 12.44 -19.75 -18.58
C GLU A 316 11.09 -19.90 -17.87
N ALA A 317 10.85 -21.11 -17.34
CA ALA A 317 9.68 -21.40 -16.52
C ALA A 317 9.67 -20.55 -15.24
N GLY A 318 8.53 -19.96 -14.89
CA GLY A 318 8.40 -19.17 -13.67
C GLY A 318 9.26 -17.90 -13.66
N ASP A 319 9.55 -17.32 -14.83
CA ASP A 319 10.40 -16.15 -14.97
C ASP A 319 9.75 -15.00 -15.77
N TYR A 320 10.39 -13.83 -15.75
CA TYR A 320 10.08 -12.69 -16.60
C TYR A 320 11.32 -12.23 -17.37
N MET A 321 11.09 -11.59 -18.51
CA MET A 321 12.14 -11.05 -19.37
C MET A 321 11.67 -9.73 -19.97
N ARG A 322 12.53 -8.72 -19.88
CA ARG A 322 12.36 -7.47 -20.60
C ARG A 322 13.00 -7.52 -21.99
N VAL A 323 12.31 -6.96 -22.97
CA VAL A 323 12.79 -6.72 -24.33
C VAL A 323 12.58 -5.23 -24.66
N ASN A 324 13.50 -4.62 -25.40
CA ASN A 324 13.44 -3.22 -25.86
C ASN A 324 13.52 -3.13 -27.38
#